data_AF-A0A938I9K0-F1
#
_entry.id   AF-A0A938I9K0-F1
#
_cell.length_a   1.000
_cell.length_b   1.000
_cell.length_c   1.000
_cell.angle_alpha   90.00
_cell.angle_beta   90.00
_cell.angle_gamma   90.00
#
_symmetry.space_group_name_H-M   'P 1'
#
loop_
_entity.id
_entity.type
_entity.pdbx_description
1 polymer ?
#
loop_
_entity_poly.entity_id
_entity_poly.type
_entity_poly.pdbx_seq_one_letter_code
_entity_poly.pdbx_strand_id
1 'polypeptide(L)'
;MSSSCSVFRGALEQALASRSELSLLAFHAHLADCADCRTLLEEERALDLLLAQWPKPAFDDARIGQLLLRLARERTQEREHVLLDGLLDRAGAVTAPAGLAQRVLAGLASERSRPSPVRRVLRAWQPLAAAAALVLSLLLWRPWGSAGKPIPQAPPSELLSMLDLLESLELLQGSELDLLLSELPDDELELLQYSDGESSGNGGEAPRSNG
;
A
#
# COMPACT_ATOMS: atom_id res chain seq x y z
N MET A 1 -5.54 18.24 -24.92
CA MET A 1 -6.22 16.98 -25.33
C MET A 1 -7.51 17.32 -26.07
N SER A 2 -7.69 16.81 -27.28
CA SER A 2 -8.96 16.97 -28.01
C SER A 2 -10.04 16.08 -27.40
N SER A 3 -11.31 16.52 -27.44
CA SER A 3 -12.46 15.70 -26.99
C SER A 3 -12.55 14.36 -27.73
N SER A 4 -12.02 14.27 -28.95
CA SER A 4 -11.91 13.01 -29.70
C SER A 4 -10.95 12.00 -29.07
N CYS A 5 -9.87 12.47 -28.43
CA CYS A 5 -8.87 11.63 -27.79
C CYS A 5 -9.40 11.02 -26.47
N SER A 6 -10.07 11.82 -25.63
CA SER A 6 -10.65 11.30 -24.39
C SER A 6 -11.76 10.28 -24.64
N VAL A 7 -12.61 10.51 -25.66
CA VAL A 7 -13.65 9.55 -26.07
C VAL A 7 -13.03 8.25 -26.59
N PHE A 8 -11.98 8.35 -27.41
CA PHE A 8 -11.26 7.18 -27.90
C PHE A 8 -10.62 6.37 -26.75
N ARG A 9 -9.97 7.05 -25.80
CA ARG A 9 -9.37 6.41 -24.62
C ARG A 9 -10.41 5.68 -23.77
N GLY A 10 -11.56 6.31 -23.49
CA GLY A 10 -12.65 5.64 -22.77
C GLY A 10 -13.19 4.41 -23.51
N ALA A 11 -13.32 4.49 -24.84
CA ALA A 11 -13.75 3.35 -25.65
C ALA A 11 -12.71 2.20 -25.67
N LEU A 12 -11.42 2.54 -25.69
CA LEU A 12 -10.32 1.59 -25.60
C LEU A 12 -10.30 0.87 -24.24
N GLU A 13 -10.42 1.61 -23.15
CA GLU A 13 -10.50 1.07 -21.79
C GLU A 13 -11.69 0.12 -21.64
N GLN A 14 -12.86 0.52 -22.14
CA GLN A 14 -14.05 -0.32 -22.12
C GLN A 14 -13.84 -1.62 -22.92
N ALA A 15 -13.22 -1.54 -24.11
CA ALA A 15 -12.96 -2.72 -24.94
C ALA A 15 -11.98 -3.70 -24.29
N LEU A 16 -10.95 -3.19 -23.62
CA LEU A 16 -9.99 -3.99 -22.84
C LEU A 16 -10.67 -4.66 -21.65
N ALA A 17 -11.52 -3.94 -20.93
CA ALA A 17 -12.28 -4.48 -19.80
C ALA A 17 -13.26 -5.59 -20.23
N SER A 18 -13.93 -5.43 -21.37
CA SER A 18 -14.85 -6.43 -21.91
C SER A 18 -14.17 -7.57 -22.69
N ARG A 19 -12.85 -7.51 -22.90
CA ARG A 19 -12.09 -8.42 -23.78
C ARG A 19 -12.68 -8.50 -25.20
N SER A 20 -13.22 -7.40 -25.70
CA SER A 20 -13.74 -7.33 -27.06
C SER A 20 -12.62 -7.10 -28.06
N GLU A 21 -12.87 -7.37 -29.34
CA GLU A 21 -11.86 -7.17 -30.38
C GLU A 21 -11.53 -5.68 -30.58
N LEU A 22 -10.26 -5.34 -30.44
CA LEU A 22 -9.73 -3.98 -30.65
C LEU A 22 -9.82 -3.52 -32.11
N SER A 23 -10.03 -4.45 -33.04
CA SER A 23 -10.25 -4.19 -34.47
C SER A 23 -11.42 -3.25 -34.72
N LEU A 24 -12.43 -3.28 -33.85
CA LEU A 24 -13.65 -2.47 -33.97
C LEU A 24 -13.44 -0.98 -33.65
N LEU A 25 -12.36 -0.62 -32.95
CA LEU A 25 -12.10 0.76 -32.52
C LEU A 25 -11.37 1.62 -33.57
N ALA A 26 -11.12 1.08 -34.77
CA ALA A 26 -10.29 1.73 -35.78
C ALA A 26 -8.95 2.24 -35.20
N PHE A 27 -8.38 1.49 -34.25
CA PHE A 27 -7.21 1.86 -33.44
C PHE A 27 -6.05 2.42 -34.29
N HIS A 28 -5.74 1.75 -35.39
CA HIS A 28 -4.68 2.18 -36.30
C HIS A 28 -4.95 3.52 -37.00
N ALA A 29 -6.22 3.81 -37.33
CA ALA A 29 -6.59 5.07 -37.95
C ALA A 29 -6.42 6.23 -36.95
N HIS A 30 -6.88 6.06 -35.71
CA HIS A 30 -6.72 7.10 -34.69
C HIS A 30 -5.25 7.41 -34.38
N LEU A 31 -4.40 6.39 -34.27
CA LEU A 31 -2.95 6.59 -34.04
C LEU A 31 -2.22 7.26 -35.20
N ALA A 32 -2.73 7.13 -36.42
CA ALA A 32 -2.18 7.82 -37.58
C ALA A 32 -2.42 9.35 -37.48
N ASP A 33 -3.55 9.75 -36.91
CA ASP A 33 -3.99 11.15 -36.87
C ASP A 33 -3.71 11.87 -35.54
N CYS A 34 -3.54 11.13 -34.44
CA CYS A 34 -3.31 11.70 -33.10
C CYS A 34 -1.86 11.51 -32.63
N ALA A 35 -1.11 12.62 -32.53
CA ALA A 35 0.27 12.60 -32.04
C ALA A 35 0.35 12.21 -30.55
N ASP A 36 -0.52 12.76 -29.69
CA ASP A 36 -0.52 12.49 -28.25
C ASP A 36 -0.67 10.99 -27.93
N CYS A 37 -1.63 10.31 -28.58
CA CYS A 37 -1.84 8.87 -28.39
C CYS A 37 -0.66 8.03 -28.91
N ARG A 38 0.06 8.52 -29.92
CA ARG A 38 1.25 7.85 -30.43
C ARG A 38 2.40 7.95 -29.45
N THR A 39 2.64 9.13 -28.89
CA THR A 39 3.65 9.34 -27.85
C THR A 39 3.39 8.45 -26.64
N LEU A 40 2.14 8.41 -26.16
CA LEU A 40 1.76 7.53 -25.05
C LEU A 40 2.02 6.06 -25.37
N LEU A 41 1.68 5.58 -26.58
CA LEU A 41 1.97 4.21 -26.99
C LEU A 41 3.47 3.92 -27.08
N GLU A 42 4.28 4.89 -27.50
CA GLU A 42 5.73 4.77 -27.53
C GLU A 42 6.31 4.68 -26.11
N GLU A 43 5.78 5.46 -25.17
CA GLU A 43 6.13 5.40 -23.74
C GLU A 43 5.75 4.04 -23.13
N GLU A 44 4.56 3.52 -23.40
CA GLU A 44 4.15 2.18 -22.97
C GLU A 44 5.07 1.10 -23.53
N ARG A 45 5.43 1.19 -24.81
CA ARG A 45 6.40 0.25 -25.42
C ARG A 45 7.79 0.38 -24.79
N ALA A 46 8.21 1.58 -24.45
CA ALA A 46 9.48 1.79 -23.74
C ALA A 46 9.43 1.15 -22.34
N LEU A 47 8.30 1.28 -21.64
CA LEU A 47 8.06 0.62 -20.36
C LEU A 47 8.08 -0.91 -20.50
N ASP A 48 7.43 -1.46 -21.52
CA ASP A 48 7.45 -2.91 -21.80
C ASP A 48 8.89 -3.41 -22.03
N LEU A 49 9.71 -2.64 -22.77
CA LEU A 49 11.12 -2.96 -22.97
C LEU A 49 11.93 -2.91 -21.68
N LEU A 50 11.63 -1.98 -20.77
CA LEU A 50 12.28 -1.90 -19.46
C LEU A 50 11.86 -3.08 -18.56
N LEU A 51 10.57 -3.40 -18.53
CA LEU A 51 10.04 -4.53 -17.77
C LEU A 51 10.57 -5.87 -18.29
N ALA A 52 10.78 -6.00 -19.60
CA ALA A 52 11.40 -7.19 -20.20
C ALA A 52 12.88 -7.35 -19.80
N GLN A 53 13.58 -6.27 -19.46
CA GLN A 53 14.96 -6.30 -18.97
C GLN A 53 15.06 -6.66 -17.48
N TRP A 54 13.98 -6.52 -16.73
CA TRP A 54 14.00 -6.84 -15.31
C TRP A 54 14.11 -8.36 -15.08
N PRO A 55 14.99 -8.80 -14.16
CA PRO A 55 15.10 -10.20 -13.85
C PRO A 55 13.76 -10.69 -13.32
N LYS A 56 13.20 -11.73 -13.95
CA LYS A 56 11.96 -12.35 -13.50
C LYS A 56 12.15 -12.77 -12.04
N PRO A 57 11.38 -12.23 -11.08
CA PRO A 57 11.58 -12.57 -9.69
C PRO A 57 11.32 -14.06 -9.51
N ALA A 58 12.32 -14.77 -9.00
CA ALA A 58 12.21 -16.19 -8.68
C ALA A 58 11.48 -16.33 -7.34
N PHE A 59 10.18 -16.58 -7.41
CA PHE A 59 9.40 -16.99 -6.24
C PHE A 59 9.17 -18.49 -6.28
N ASP A 60 9.26 -19.15 -5.13
CA ASP A 60 8.77 -20.51 -4.99
C ASP A 60 7.22 -20.53 -5.02
N ASP A 61 6.64 -21.66 -5.41
CA ASP A 61 5.18 -21.80 -5.53
C ASP A 61 4.46 -21.52 -4.19
N ALA A 62 5.12 -21.80 -3.07
CA ALA A 62 4.59 -21.53 -1.74
C ALA A 62 4.42 -20.02 -1.49
N ARG A 63 5.43 -19.21 -1.82
CA ARG A 63 5.38 -17.75 -1.68
C ARG A 63 4.43 -17.13 -2.69
N ILE A 64 4.35 -17.65 -3.91
CA ILE A 64 3.32 -17.25 -4.88
C ILE A 64 1.93 -17.49 -4.28
N GLY A 65 1.68 -18.67 -3.72
CA GLY A 65 0.41 -18.99 -3.06
C GLY A 65 0.08 -18.04 -1.90
N GLN A 66 1.07 -17.70 -1.07
CA GLN A 66 0.89 -16.74 0.02
C GLN A 66 0.57 -15.33 -0.47
N LEU A 67 1.26 -14.86 -1.52
CA LEU A 67 1.01 -13.56 -2.13
C LEU A 67 -0.39 -13.51 -2.75
N LEU A 68 -0.80 -14.55 -3.47
CA LEU A 68 -2.14 -14.62 -4.07
C LEU A 68 -3.24 -14.64 -3.00
N LEU A 69 -3.04 -15.39 -1.91
CA LEU A 69 -3.98 -15.39 -0.77
C LEU A 69 -4.07 -14.01 -0.11
N ARG A 70 -2.93 -13.33 0.08
CA ARG A 70 -2.88 -11.98 0.62
C ARG A 70 -3.61 -10.99 -0.28
N LEU A 71 -3.32 -10.99 -1.58
CA LEU A 71 -3.99 -10.14 -2.57
C LEU A 71 -5.49 -10.42 -2.66
N ALA A 72 -5.90 -11.69 -2.57
CA ALA A 72 -7.32 -12.04 -2.54
C ALA A 72 -8.02 -11.44 -1.32
N ARG A 73 -7.37 -11.50 -0.15
CA ARG A 73 -7.88 -10.90 1.10
C ARG A 73 -7.97 -9.38 1.02
N GLU A 74 -6.94 -8.73 0.51
CA GLU A 74 -6.92 -7.28 0.32
C GLU A 74 -8.04 -6.83 -0.64
N ARG A 75 -8.24 -7.53 -1.76
CA ARG A 75 -9.35 -7.27 -2.69
C ARG A 75 -10.73 -7.47 -2.06
N THR A 76 -10.90 -8.49 -1.22
CA THR A 76 -12.18 -8.66 -0.51
C THR A 76 -12.43 -7.54 0.48
N GLN A 77 -11.38 -7.11 1.18
CA GLN A 77 -11.47 -6.01 2.14
C GLN A 77 -11.81 -4.70 1.42
N GLU A 78 -11.14 -4.38 0.33
CA GLU A 78 -11.43 -3.18 -0.48
C GLU A 78 -12.88 -3.16 -0.99
N ARG A 79 -13.40 -4.31 -1.44
CA ARG A 79 -14.82 -4.42 -1.82
C ARG A 79 -15.77 -4.19 -0.64
N GLU A 80 -15.44 -4.73 0.53
CA GLU A 80 -16.22 -4.50 1.75
C GLU A 80 -16.22 -3.02 2.15
N HIS A 81 -15.09 -2.33 2.01
CA HIS A 81 -14.99 -0.88 2.23
C HIS A 81 -15.88 -0.11 1.25
N VAL A 82 -15.78 -0.37 -0.06
CA VAL A 82 -16.64 0.29 -1.07
C VAL A 82 -18.12 0.03 -0.81
N LEU A 83 -18.48 -1.18 -0.40
CA LEU A 83 -19.86 -1.50 -0.01
C LEU A 83 -20.29 -0.77 1.25
N LEU A 84 -19.41 -0.64 2.25
CA LEU A 84 -19.67 0.09 3.48
C LEU A 84 -19.85 1.58 3.20
N ASP A 85 -18.97 2.18 2.40
CA ASP A 85 -19.07 3.58 1.99
C ASP A 85 -20.39 3.83 1.24
N GLY A 86 -20.73 2.96 0.29
CA GLY A 86 -22.02 3.04 -0.41
C GLY A 86 -23.25 2.82 0.50
N LEU A 87 -23.10 2.13 1.64
CA LEU A 87 -24.15 2.03 2.66
C LEU A 87 -24.22 3.28 3.55
N LEU A 88 -23.06 3.87 3.88
CA LEU A 88 -22.97 5.12 4.64
C LEU A 88 -23.57 6.28 3.84
N ASP A 89 -23.28 6.35 2.54
CA ASP A 89 -23.86 7.34 1.63
C ASP A 89 -25.40 7.23 1.58
N ARG A 90 -25.92 6.00 1.56
CA ARG A 90 -27.38 5.75 1.59
C ARG A 90 -28.01 6.00 2.95
N ALA A 91 -27.28 5.78 4.03
CA ALA A 91 -27.78 5.97 5.39
C ALA A 91 -28.02 7.46 5.71
N GLY A 92 -27.43 8.37 4.93
CA GLY A 92 -27.57 9.81 5.12
C GLY A 92 -27.00 10.28 6.46
N ALA A 93 -27.33 11.52 6.85
CA ALA A 93 -26.89 12.08 8.11
C ALA A 93 -27.58 11.38 9.30
N VAL A 94 -26.93 10.37 9.89
CA VAL A 94 -27.41 9.73 11.11
C VAL A 94 -27.19 10.67 12.29
N THR A 95 -28.28 11.16 12.89
CA THR A 95 -28.20 11.91 14.16
C THR A 95 -27.83 10.97 15.29
N ALA A 96 -26.58 11.06 15.77
CA ALA A 96 -26.14 10.29 16.93
C ALA A 96 -26.99 10.65 18.17
N PRO A 97 -27.48 9.65 18.94
CA PRO A 97 -28.22 9.91 20.17
C PRO A 97 -27.39 10.74 21.16
N ALA A 98 -28.04 11.71 21.81
CA ALA A 98 -27.39 12.49 22.86
C ALA A 98 -26.81 11.58 23.95
N GLY A 99 -25.56 11.85 24.33
CA GLY A 99 -24.84 11.10 25.36
C GLY A 99 -24.38 9.69 24.95
N LEU A 100 -24.41 9.32 23.66
CA LEU A 100 -23.82 8.05 23.21
C LEU A 100 -22.32 8.00 23.47
N ALA A 101 -21.59 9.07 23.14
CA ALA A 101 -20.16 9.19 23.43
C ALA A 101 -19.85 8.99 24.92
N GLN A 102 -20.62 9.63 25.81
CA GLN A 102 -20.46 9.48 27.26
C GLN A 102 -20.66 8.04 27.72
N ARG A 103 -21.70 7.36 27.19
CA ARG A 103 -22.01 5.97 27.53
C ARG A 103 -20.93 5.00 27.02
N VAL A 104 -20.43 5.20 25.80
CA VAL A 104 -19.32 4.41 25.25
C VAL A 104 -18.05 4.61 26.06
N LEU A 105 -17.71 5.85 26.41
CA LEU A 105 -16.54 6.14 27.24
C LEU A 105 -16.66 5.55 28.64
N ALA A 106 -17.84 5.61 29.27
CA ALA A 106 -18.09 4.98 30.56
C ALA A 106 -17.96 3.45 30.49
N GLY A 107 -18.46 2.83 29.42
CA GLY A 107 -18.29 1.40 29.14
C GLY A 107 -16.81 1.02 28.98
N LEU A 108 -16.08 1.74 28.13
CA LEU A 108 -14.65 1.51 27.91
C LEU A 108 -13.81 1.74 29.18
N ALA A 109 -14.17 2.71 30.02
CA ALA A 109 -13.51 2.90 31.31
C ALA A 109 -13.69 1.68 32.22
N SER A 110 -14.88 1.06 32.22
CA SER A 110 -15.13 -0.16 32.98
C SER A 110 -14.35 -1.37 32.43
N GLU A 111 -14.18 -1.49 31.11
CA GLU A 111 -13.36 -2.55 30.49
C GLU A 111 -11.86 -2.35 30.73
N ARG A 112 -11.36 -1.12 30.64
CA ARG A 112 -9.95 -0.82 30.96
C ARG A 112 -9.62 -1.10 32.43
N SER A 113 -10.61 -0.96 33.31
CA SER A 113 -10.51 -1.29 34.73
C SER A 113 -10.56 -2.80 34.98
N ARG A 114 -11.07 -3.61 34.04
CA ARG A 114 -11.03 -5.07 34.14
C ARG A 114 -9.59 -5.54 33.91
N PRO A 115 -8.98 -6.25 34.87
CA PRO A 115 -7.67 -6.83 34.66
C PRO A 115 -7.77 -7.86 33.55
N SER A 116 -7.10 -7.59 32.42
CA SER A 116 -7.11 -8.49 31.28
C SER A 116 -6.65 -9.89 31.72
N PRO A 117 -7.31 -10.97 31.25
CA PRO A 117 -6.91 -12.34 31.61
C PRO A 117 -5.46 -12.62 31.19
N VAL A 118 -5.00 -11.99 30.10
CA VAL A 118 -3.63 -12.06 29.59
C VAL A 118 -2.62 -11.54 30.61
N ARG A 119 -2.91 -10.45 31.32
CA ARG A 119 -2.03 -9.91 32.37
C ARG A 119 -1.90 -10.85 33.57
N ARG A 120 -2.95 -11.62 33.90
CA ARG A 120 -2.87 -12.62 34.99
C ARG A 120 -1.97 -13.80 34.62
N VAL A 121 -2.07 -14.29 33.39
CA VAL A 121 -1.20 -15.36 32.88
C VAL A 121 0.25 -14.86 32.82
N LEU A 122 0.52 -13.69 32.25
CA LEU A 122 1.88 -13.14 32.20
C LEU A 122 2.51 -12.95 33.58
N ARG A 123 1.74 -12.52 34.60
CA ARG A 123 2.25 -12.37 35.97
C ARG A 123 2.61 -13.71 36.62
N ALA A 124 1.85 -14.76 36.36
CA ALA A 124 2.16 -16.10 36.85
C ALA A 124 3.45 -16.67 36.25
N TRP A 125 3.85 -16.19 35.07
CA TRP A 125 5.05 -16.64 34.35
C TRP A 125 6.26 -15.72 34.55
N GLN A 126 6.11 -14.55 35.17
CA GLN A 126 7.24 -13.67 35.53
C GLN A 126 8.38 -14.37 36.30
N PRO A 127 8.13 -15.23 37.32
CA PRO A 127 9.23 -15.92 37.99
C PRO A 127 9.97 -16.90 37.06
N LEU A 128 9.26 -17.54 36.12
CA LEU A 128 9.86 -18.45 35.14
C LEU A 128 10.67 -17.69 34.10
N ALA A 129 10.18 -16.55 33.63
CA ALA A 129 10.92 -15.69 32.69
C ALA A 129 12.20 -15.12 33.32
N ALA A 130 12.15 -14.70 34.59
CA ALA A 130 13.33 -14.24 35.33
C ALA A 130 14.36 -15.37 35.53
N ALA A 131 13.91 -16.58 35.84
CA ALA A 131 14.79 -17.75 35.94
C ALA A 131 15.41 -18.12 34.59
N ALA A 132 14.62 -18.10 33.51
CA ALA A 132 15.11 -18.37 32.16
C ALA A 132 16.13 -17.33 31.70
N ALA A 133 15.92 -16.04 31.99
CA ALA A 133 16.87 -14.98 31.68
C ALA A 133 18.19 -15.15 32.45
N LEU A 134 18.14 -15.54 33.72
CA LEU A 134 19.33 -15.88 34.52
C LEU A 134 20.09 -17.08 33.95
N VAL A 135 19.38 -18.13 33.54
CA VAL A 135 20.00 -19.31 32.89
C VAL A 135 20.63 -18.93 31.55
N LEU A 136 19.95 -18.10 30.75
CA LEU A 136 20.49 -17.61 29.48
C LEU A 136 21.73 -16.74 29.69
N SER A 137 21.73 -15.86 30.70
CA SER A 137 22.90 -15.03 31.00
C SER A 137 24.08 -15.89 31.49
N LEU A 138 23.82 -16.93 32.30
CA LEU A 138 24.83 -17.91 32.72
C LEU A 138 25.38 -18.73 31.56
N LEU A 139 24.52 -19.10 30.59
CA LEU A 139 24.94 -19.81 29.38
C LEU A 139 25.74 -18.92 28.43
N LEU A 140 25.41 -17.62 28.32
CA LEU A 140 26.22 -16.66 27.58
C LEU A 140 27.58 -16.37 28.23
N TRP A 141 27.67 -16.46 29.57
CA TRP A 141 28.93 -16.33 30.30
C TRP A 141 29.77 -17.61 30.30
N ARG A 142 29.24 -18.73 29.82
CA ARG A 142 30.03 -19.94 29.66
C ARG A 142 31.07 -19.65 28.58
N PRO A 143 32.38 -19.70 28.88
CA PRO A 143 33.42 -19.36 27.92
C PRO A 143 33.24 -20.28 26.72
N TRP A 144 32.82 -19.69 25.60
CA TRP A 144 32.74 -20.38 24.32
C TRP A 144 34.16 -20.89 24.03
N GLY A 145 34.39 -22.16 24.35
CA GLY A 145 35.59 -22.88 23.98
C GLY A 145 35.69 -22.82 22.45
N SER A 146 36.52 -21.89 21.99
CA SER A 146 36.70 -21.52 20.60
C SER A 146 37.38 -22.66 19.84
N ALA A 147 36.60 -23.65 19.42
CA ALA A 147 36.95 -24.44 18.25
C ALA A 147 36.82 -23.51 17.04
N GLY A 148 37.94 -22.91 16.63
CA GLY A 148 38.01 -21.88 15.61
C GLY A 148 37.35 -22.28 14.31
N LYS A 149 36.14 -21.77 14.08
CA LYS A 149 35.68 -21.48 12.74
C LYS A 149 36.28 -20.12 12.36
N PRO A 150 37.04 -20.02 11.27
CA PRO A 150 37.54 -18.73 10.80
C PRO A 150 36.33 -17.84 10.56
N ILE A 151 36.30 -16.70 11.26
CA ILE A 151 35.33 -15.65 11.02
C ILE A 151 35.50 -15.25 9.55
N PRO A 152 34.45 -15.34 8.70
CA PRO A 152 34.54 -14.84 7.34
C PRO A 152 34.98 -13.38 7.40
N GLN A 153 35.95 -13.05 6.54
CA GLN A 153 36.62 -11.76 6.51
C GLN A 153 35.61 -10.60 6.53
N ALA A 154 36.06 -9.47 7.08
CA ALA A 154 35.29 -8.24 7.24
C ALA A 154 34.31 -8.01 6.06
N PRO A 155 33.06 -7.61 6.35
CA PRO A 155 32.09 -7.36 5.31
C PRO A 155 32.70 -6.40 4.27
N PRO A 156 32.43 -6.62 2.97
CA PRO A 156 32.97 -5.76 1.93
C PRO A 156 32.59 -4.31 2.23
N SER A 157 33.54 -3.39 2.06
CA SER A 157 33.36 -1.96 2.38
C SER A 157 32.14 -1.35 1.70
N GLU A 158 31.72 -1.92 0.57
CA GLU A 158 30.53 -1.56 -0.18
C GLU A 158 29.23 -1.75 0.61
N LEU A 159 29.14 -2.80 1.44
CA LEU A 159 27.97 -3.03 2.31
C LEU A 159 27.90 -2.01 3.45
N LEU A 160 29.05 -1.54 3.95
CA LEU A 160 29.10 -0.49 4.96
C LEU A 160 28.72 0.87 4.38
N SER A 161 29.13 1.17 3.13
CA SER A 161 28.69 2.41 2.46
C SER A 161 27.18 2.44 2.16
N MET A 162 26.55 1.29 1.94
CA MET A 162 25.09 1.22 1.78
C MET A 162 24.34 1.51 3.08
N LEU A 163 24.90 1.13 4.23
CA LEU A 163 24.31 1.43 5.55
C LEU A 163 24.41 2.92 5.90
N ASP A 164 25.53 3.58 5.59
CA ASP A 164 25.68 5.04 5.75
C ASP A 164 24.67 5.83 4.88
N LEU A 165 24.41 5.36 3.65
CA LEU A 165 23.39 5.95 2.78
C LEU A 165 21.97 5.78 3.34
N LEU A 166 21.66 4.65 3.97
CA LEU A 166 20.35 4.44 4.60
C LEU A 166 20.18 5.30 5.85
N GLU A 167 21.23 5.45 6.67
CA GLU A 167 21.20 6.31 7.87
C GLU A 167 21.06 7.80 7.50
N SER A 168 21.73 8.25 6.43
CA SER A 168 21.55 9.61 5.92
C SER A 168 20.15 9.89 5.35
N LEU A 169 19.52 8.89 4.71
CA LEU A 169 18.15 9.01 4.22
C LEU A 169 17.12 9.05 5.36
N GLU A 170 17.34 8.29 6.44
CA GLU A 170 16.48 8.31 7.62
C GLU A 170 16.56 9.66 8.36
N LEU A 171 17.74 10.29 8.38
CA LEU A 171 17.93 11.65 8.91
C LEU A 171 17.26 12.73 8.05
N LEU A 172 17.20 12.56 6.72
CA LEU A 172 16.55 13.51 5.81
C LEU A 172 15.01 13.51 5.91
N GLN A 173 14.41 12.36 6.24
CA GLN A 173 12.94 12.20 6.22
C GLN A 173 12.19 13.01 7.29
N GLY A 174 12.87 13.49 8.34
CA GLY A 174 12.18 14.05 9.51
C GLY A 174 12.05 15.58 9.58
N SER A 175 12.93 16.34 8.91
CA SER A 175 12.95 17.80 9.09
C SER A 175 13.26 18.59 7.82
N GLU A 176 14.07 18.02 6.92
CA GLU A 176 14.36 18.64 5.63
C GLU A 176 13.19 18.45 4.66
N LEU A 177 12.45 17.35 4.79
CA LEU A 177 11.23 17.11 4.01
C LEU A 177 10.14 18.15 4.30
N ASP A 178 9.91 18.50 5.56
CA ASP A 178 8.93 19.53 5.94
C ASP A 178 9.36 20.92 5.43
N LEU A 179 10.67 21.21 5.42
CA LEU A 179 11.21 22.46 4.90
C LEU A 179 11.09 22.55 3.37
N LEU A 180 11.41 21.46 2.66
CA LEU A 180 11.24 21.37 1.21
C LEU A 180 9.77 21.42 0.80
N LEU A 181 8.86 20.84 1.60
CA LEU A 181 7.42 20.93 1.39
C LEU A 181 6.86 22.32 1.68
N SER A 182 7.53 23.14 2.49
CA SER A 182 7.13 24.53 2.75
C SER A 182 7.80 25.55 1.83
N GLU A 183 8.88 25.17 1.13
CA GLU A 183 9.44 25.96 0.02
C GLU A 183 8.75 25.70 -1.33
N LEU A 184 7.98 24.61 -1.43
CA LEU A 184 7.20 24.32 -2.62
C LEU A 184 6.10 25.38 -2.79
N PRO A 185 5.96 26.01 -3.97
CA PRO A 185 4.94 27.02 -4.18
C PRO A 185 3.54 26.41 -4.09
N ASP A 186 2.58 27.19 -3.59
CA ASP A 186 1.24 26.71 -3.21
C ASP A 186 0.47 26.03 -4.37
N ASP A 187 0.80 26.38 -5.63
CA ASP A 187 0.20 25.80 -6.83
C ASP A 187 0.67 24.37 -7.13
N GLU A 188 1.88 23.99 -6.71
CA GLU A 188 2.38 22.61 -6.81
C GLU A 188 1.81 21.71 -5.69
N LEU A 189 1.54 22.27 -4.52
CA LEU A 189 0.85 21.58 -3.43
C LEU A 189 -0.60 21.21 -3.79
N GLU A 190 -1.28 22.05 -4.58
CA GLU A 190 -2.64 21.80 -5.06
C GLU A 190 -2.68 20.64 -6.08
N LEU A 191 -1.64 20.50 -6.92
CA LEU A 191 -1.47 19.39 -7.86
C LEU A 191 -1.27 18.03 -7.16
N LEU A 192 -0.49 18.02 -6.07
CA LEU A 192 -0.31 16.80 -5.26
C LEU A 192 -1.61 16.38 -4.57
N GLN A 193 -2.39 17.33 -4.04
CA GLN A 193 -3.70 17.03 -3.43
C GLN A 193 -4.75 16.53 -4.44
N TYR A 194 -4.65 16.94 -5.71
CA TYR A 194 -5.53 16.44 -6.77
C TYR A 194 -5.26 14.97 -7.12
N SER A 195 -4.02 14.50 -7.01
CA SER A 195 -3.66 13.11 -7.33
C SER A 195 -4.24 12.07 -6.35
N ASP A 196 -4.51 12.46 -5.10
CA ASP A 196 -5.20 11.60 -4.12
C ASP A 196 -6.74 11.61 -4.29
N GLY A 197 -7.29 12.57 -5.05
CA GLY A 197 -8.74 12.75 -5.25
C GLY A 197 -9.32 12.04 -6.48
N GLU A 198 -8.53 11.72 -7.50
CA GLU A 198 -9.05 11.16 -8.77
C GLU A 198 -9.43 9.67 -8.71
N SER A 199 -9.27 8.98 -7.58
CA SER A 199 -9.70 7.58 -7.43
C SER A 199 -11.20 7.42 -7.12
N SER A 200 -11.94 8.51 -6.85
CA SER A 200 -13.35 8.44 -6.42
C SER A 200 -14.27 9.23 -7.34
N GLY A 201 -14.83 8.57 -8.35
CA GLY A 201 -16.10 9.00 -8.95
C GLY A 201 -16.12 9.17 -10.46
N ASN A 202 -16.36 8.08 -11.18
CA ASN A 202 -17.11 8.15 -12.44
C ASN A 202 -18.09 6.97 -12.55
N GLY A 203 -19.08 6.95 -11.65
CA GLY A 203 -20.25 6.09 -11.76
C GLY A 203 -21.30 6.75 -12.65
N GLY A 204 -21.19 6.55 -13.96
CA GLY A 204 -22.14 7.07 -14.95
C GLY A 204 -23.56 6.59 -14.68
N GLU A 205 -24.44 7.52 -14.32
CA GLU A 205 -25.87 7.32 -14.22
C GLU A 205 -26.47 7.35 -15.63
N ALA A 206 -26.81 6.16 -16.16
CA ALA A 206 -27.46 6.05 -17.46
C ALA A 206 -28.97 6.40 -17.35
N PRO A 207 -29.53 7.19 -18.29
CA PRO A 207 -30.94 7.54 -18.28
C PRO A 207 -31.78 6.31 -18.65
N ARG A 208 -32.60 5.83 -17.72
CA ARG A 208 -33.63 4.82 -17.99
C ARG A 208 -34.76 5.44 -18.82
N SER A 209 -34.84 5.06 -20.10
CA SER A 209 -36.01 5.30 -20.93
C SER A 209 -37.11 4.31 -20.55
N ASN A 210 -38.23 4.81 -20.02
CA ASN A 210 -39.46 4.03 -19.86
C ASN A 210 -40.15 3.86 -21.22
N GLY A 211 -40.37 2.61 -21.60
CA GLY A 211 -41.29 2.17 -22.65
C GLY A 211 -42.04 0.95 -22.17
#